data_AF-A0A1I3QNN3-F1
#
_entry.id   AF-A0A1I3QNN3-F1
#
_cell.length_a   1.000
_cell.length_b   1.000
_cell.length_c   1.000
_cell.angle_alpha   90.00
_cell.angle_beta   90.00
_cell.angle_gamma   90.00
#
_symmetry.space_group_name_H-M   'P 1'
#
loop_
_entity.id
_entity.type
_entity.pdbx_description
1 polymer ?
#
loop_
_entity_poly.entity_id
_entity_poly.type
_entity_poly.pdbx_seq_one_letter_code
_entity_poly.pdbx_strand_id
1 'polypeptide(L)'
;MYSVEFELIEGVKALRIKHNWSQRKLSKKMGFAESFVGKVESYSQDEKYNLRHMVILKSIFVLKSFDKLFLSTSLNDEMVVIEYEQVPMIKKDGTVGKKLIDKVVKVIPYKMEI
;
A
#
# COMPACT_ATOMS: atom_id res chain seq x y z
N MET A 1 -8.84 -9.33 3.13
CA MET A 1 -7.47 -9.20 2.58
C MET A 1 -6.55 -10.04 3.45
N TYR A 2 -5.46 -10.57 2.91
CA TYR A 2 -4.47 -11.27 3.73
C TYR A 2 -3.47 -10.30 4.36
N SER A 3 -2.98 -10.60 5.56
CA SER A 3 -2.06 -9.74 6.32
C SER A 3 -0.74 -9.49 5.57
N VAL A 4 -0.22 -10.49 4.84
CA VAL A 4 0.97 -10.32 3.98
C VAL A 4 0.74 -9.30 2.85
N GLU A 5 -0.47 -9.25 2.27
CA GLU A 5 -0.81 -8.28 1.22
C GLU A 5 -0.90 -6.87 1.81
N PHE A 6 -1.52 -6.73 2.98
CA PHE A 6 -1.60 -5.48 3.72
C PHE A 6 -0.21 -4.93 4.06
N GLU A 7 0.67 -5.78 4.62
CA GLU A 7 2.04 -5.43 4.96
C GLU A 7 2.84 -4.96 3.73
N LEU A 8 2.66 -5.64 2.60
CA LEU A 8 3.30 -5.24 1.34
C LEU A 8 2.77 -3.90 0.83
N ILE A 9 1.46 -3.67 0.87
CA ILE A 9 0.84 -2.41 0.47
C ILE A 9 1.37 -1.26 1.32
N GLU A 10 1.32 -1.39 2.64
CA GLU A 10 1.73 -0.32 3.55
C GLU A 10 3.24 -0.09 3.53
N GLY A 11 4.06 -1.14 3.39
CA GLY A 11 5.51 -0.99 3.24
C GLY A 11 5.89 -0.26 1.95
N VAL A 12 5.27 -0.61 0.82
CA VAL A 12 5.48 0.10 -0.46
C VAL A 12 4.99 1.55 -0.39
N LYS A 13 3.84 1.79 0.24
CA LYS A 13 3.30 3.14 0.47
C LYS A 13 4.25 3.98 1.34
N ALA A 14 4.82 3.40 2.40
CA ALA A 14 5.81 4.07 3.24
C ALA A 14 7.08 4.44 2.47
N LEU A 15 7.62 3.53 1.66
CA LEU A 15 8.74 3.81 0.75
C LEU A 15 8.38 4.95 -0.22
N ARG A 16 7.20 4.88 -0.85
CA ARG A 16 6.73 5.92 -1.78
C ARG A 16 6.65 7.30 -1.12
N ILE A 17 6.13 7.37 0.10
CA ILE A 17 6.03 8.62 0.88
C ILE A 17 7.43 9.13 1.25
N LYS A 18 8.33 8.24 1.71
CA LYS A 18 9.74 8.59 2.03
C LYS A 18 10.47 9.19 0.82
N HIS A 19 10.16 8.73 -0.38
CA HIS A 19 10.69 9.28 -1.63
C HIS A 19 9.93 10.51 -2.16
N ASN A 20 8.91 11.01 -1.45
CA ASN A 20 8.02 12.09 -1.86
C ASN A 20 7.40 11.85 -3.26
N TRP A 21 6.97 10.61 -3.50
CA TRP A 21 6.31 10.21 -4.76
C TRP A 21 4.79 10.15 -4.59
N SER A 22 4.07 10.65 -5.59
CA SER A 22 2.62 10.40 -5.69
C SER A 22 2.38 8.96 -6.18
N GLN A 23 1.18 8.43 -5.94
CA GLN A 23 0.73 7.15 -6.50
C GLN A 23 0.93 7.12 -8.03
N ARG A 24 0.48 8.18 -8.72
CA ARG A 24 0.71 8.39 -10.18
C ARG A 24 2.18 8.30 -10.56
N LYS A 25 3.09 8.90 -9.78
CA LYS A 25 4.54 8.85 -10.05
C LYS A 25 5.09 7.44 -9.89
N LEU A 26 4.69 6.71 -8.86
CA LEU A 26 5.12 5.31 -8.68
C LEU A 26 4.55 4.43 -9.80
N SER A 27 3.27 4.56 -10.16
CA SER A 27 2.66 3.83 -11.28
C SER A 27 3.48 4.00 -12.57
N LYS A 28 3.86 5.24 -12.91
CA LYS A 28 4.70 5.54 -14.08
C LYS A 28 6.08 4.91 -13.98
N LYS A 29 6.74 4.98 -12.82
CA LYS A 29 8.05 4.35 -12.61
C LYS A 29 7.98 2.83 -12.77
N MET A 30 6.87 2.23 -12.41
CA MET A 30 6.60 0.80 -12.61
C MET A 30 6.19 0.44 -14.04
N GLY A 31 5.93 1.42 -14.92
CA GLY A 31 5.49 1.18 -16.30
C GLY A 31 4.00 0.83 -16.43
N PHE A 32 3.17 1.19 -15.44
CA PHE A 32 1.73 0.90 -15.45
C PHE A 32 0.87 2.17 -15.64
N ALA A 33 -0.42 1.96 -15.89
CA ALA A 33 -1.40 3.03 -15.93
C ALA A 33 -1.36 3.88 -14.65
N GLU A 34 -1.57 5.19 -14.78
CA GLU A 34 -1.38 6.16 -13.70
C GLU A 34 -2.19 5.84 -12.43
N SER A 35 -3.36 5.20 -12.59
CA SER A 35 -4.26 4.79 -11.50
C SER A 35 -3.81 3.53 -10.76
N PHE A 36 -2.87 2.74 -11.29
CA PHE A 36 -2.54 1.40 -10.78
C PHE A 36 -2.22 1.38 -9.28
N VAL A 37 -1.20 2.14 -8.84
CA VAL A 37 -0.83 2.20 -7.42
C VAL A 37 -1.96 2.76 -6.57
N GLY A 38 -2.77 3.68 -7.11
CA GLY A 38 -3.93 4.23 -6.41
C GLY A 38 -4.99 3.17 -6.11
N LYS A 39 -5.19 2.22 -7.02
CA LYS A 39 -6.07 1.07 -6.78
C LYS A 39 -5.47 0.09 -5.77
N VAL A 40 -4.18 -0.23 -5.90
CA VAL A 40 -3.51 -1.18 -4.98
C VAL A 40 -3.49 -0.67 -3.54
N GLU A 41 -3.28 0.63 -3.34
CA GLU A 41 -3.29 1.24 -2.00
C GLU A 41 -4.70 1.54 -1.46
N SER A 42 -5.75 1.25 -2.23
CA SER A 42 -7.15 1.44 -1.81
C SER A 42 -7.69 0.15 -1.25
N TYR A 43 -8.15 0.14 0.00
CA TYR A 43 -8.63 -1.09 0.63
C TYR A 43 -10.00 -1.53 0.14
N SER A 44 -10.72 -0.65 -0.56
CA SER A 44 -11.97 -0.94 -1.27
C SER A 44 -11.77 -1.59 -2.64
N GLN A 45 -10.53 -1.74 -3.12
CA GLN A 45 -10.23 -2.30 -4.44
C GLN A 45 -9.54 -3.65 -4.29
N ASP A 46 -9.81 -4.54 -5.23
CA ASP A 46 -9.28 -5.91 -5.21
C ASP A 46 -7.84 -5.98 -5.72
N GLU A 47 -7.36 -5.00 -6.49
CA GLU A 47 -5.99 -5.01 -7.00
C GLU A 47 -4.94 -5.09 -5.87
N LYS A 48 -3.97 -6.00 -6.04
CA LYS A 48 -2.83 -6.22 -5.13
C LYS A 48 -1.52 -6.26 -5.89
N TYR A 49 -0.41 -6.08 -5.16
CA TYR A 49 0.91 -6.37 -5.72
C TYR A 49 1.09 -7.88 -5.90
N ASN A 50 1.74 -8.28 -6.98
CA ASN A 50 2.09 -9.68 -7.26
C ASN A 50 3.62 -9.81 -7.36
N LEU A 51 4.11 -11.04 -7.60
CA LEU A 51 5.55 -11.31 -7.69
C LEU A 51 6.28 -10.45 -8.74
N ARG A 52 5.66 -10.23 -9.91
CA ARG A 52 6.23 -9.34 -10.94
C ARG A 52 6.35 -7.91 -10.42
N HIS A 53 5.33 -7.41 -9.73
CA HIS A 53 5.35 -6.08 -9.13
C HIS A 53 6.47 -5.97 -8.09
N MET A 54 6.69 -6.99 -7.27
CA MET A 54 7.77 -7.00 -6.26
C MET A 54 9.15 -6.87 -6.91
N VAL A 55 9.44 -7.61 -7.99
CA VAL A 55 10.72 -7.52 -8.73
C VAL A 55 10.96 -6.10 -9.26
N ILE A 56 9.92 -5.49 -9.82
CA ILE A 56 9.96 -4.11 -10.33
C ILE A 56 10.20 -3.13 -9.18
N LEU A 57 9.47 -3.25 -8.07
CA LEU A 57 9.58 -2.39 -6.90
C LEU A 57 10.98 -2.47 -6.28
N LYS A 58 11.53 -3.68 -6.13
CA LYS A 58 12.91 -3.88 -5.64
C LYS A 58 13.92 -3.10 -6.48
N SER A 59 13.76 -3.13 -7.81
CA SER A 59 14.63 -2.42 -8.75
C SER A 59 14.46 -0.90 -8.66
N ILE A 60 13.22 -0.40 -8.61
CA ILE A 60 12.90 1.03 -8.52
C ILE A 60 13.42 1.66 -7.22
N PHE A 61 13.29 0.95 -6.11
CA PHE A 61 13.73 1.41 -4.79
C PHE A 61 15.19 1.02 -4.46
N VAL A 62 15.88 0.33 -5.38
CA VAL A 62 17.28 -0.11 -5.22
C VAL A 62 17.49 -0.90 -3.92
N LEU A 63 16.57 -1.83 -3.65
CA LEU A 63 16.57 -2.62 -2.42
C LEU A 63 17.48 -3.84 -2.55
N LYS A 64 18.26 -4.12 -1.51
CA LYS A 64 19.12 -5.32 -1.48
C LYS A 64 18.31 -6.62 -1.41
N SER A 65 17.15 -6.58 -0.76
CA SER A 65 16.33 -7.76 -0.44
C SER A 65 14.84 -7.41 -0.36
N PHE A 66 13.97 -8.40 -0.54
CA PHE A 66 12.51 -8.20 -0.61
C PHE A 66 11.85 -7.90 0.75
N ASP A 67 12.46 -8.28 1.87
CA ASP A 67 12.00 -7.93 3.23
C ASP A 67 11.85 -6.41 3.41
N LYS A 68 12.65 -5.61 2.68
CA LYS A 68 12.57 -4.15 2.71
C LYS A 68 11.31 -3.56 2.09
N LEU A 69 10.47 -4.38 1.44
CA LEU A 69 9.16 -3.97 0.93
C LEU A 69 8.06 -4.03 1.99
N PHE A 70 8.29 -4.70 3.12
CA PHE A 70 7.31 -4.90 4.20
C PHE A 70 7.61 -3.99 5.39
N LEU A 71 6.61 -3.69 6.22
CA LEU A 71 6.82 -2.94 7.47
C LEU A 71 7.34 -3.86 8.58
N SER A 72 6.77 -5.06 8.68
CA SER A 72 7.16 -6.09 9.63
C SER A 72 8.24 -7.03 9.07
N THR A 73 9.10 -7.55 9.95
CA THR A 73 10.04 -8.64 9.65
C THR A 73 9.40 -10.03 9.76
N SER A 74 8.25 -10.13 10.44
CA SER A 74 7.45 -11.36 10.53
C SER A 74 6.23 -11.22 9.63
N LEU A 75 6.12 -12.13 8.66
CA LEU A 75 4.99 -12.20 7.74
C LEU A 75 4.14 -13.42 8.08
N ASN A 76 2.86 -13.19 8.31
CA ASN A 76 1.86 -14.24 8.48
C ASN A 76 0.95 -14.23 7.24
N ASP A 77 0.31 -15.36 6.96
CA ASP A 77 -0.67 -15.48 5.89
C ASP A 77 -2.06 -15.72 6.49
N GLU A 78 -2.59 -14.69 7.13
CA GLU A 78 -3.87 -14.73 7.82
C GLU A 78 -4.83 -13.75 7.16
N MET A 79 -6.10 -14.14 7.01
CA MET A 79 -7.12 -13.17 6.63
C MET A 79 -7.27 -12.13 7.73
N VAL A 80 -7.38 -10.87 7.32
CA VAL A 80 -7.64 -9.74 8.20
C VAL A 80 -8.81 -8.91 7.70
N VAL A 81 -9.55 -8.38 8.66
CA VAL A 81 -10.54 -7.31 8.46
C VAL A 81 -9.83 -5.98 8.73
N ILE A 82 -9.91 -5.08 7.75
CA ILE A 82 -9.34 -3.73 7.86
C ILE A 82 -10.50 -2.76 8.02
N GLU A 83 -10.58 -2.12 9.17
CA GLU A 83 -11.46 -0.98 9.41
C GLU A 83 -10.68 0.29 9.05
N TYR A 84 -11.24 1.11 8.15
CA TYR A 84 -10.62 2.34 7.70
C TYR A 84 -11.66 3.43 7.49
N GLU A 85 -11.20 4.68 7.59
CA GLU A 85 -11.99 5.88 7.34
C GLU A 85 -11.44 6.62 6.12
N GLN A 86 -12.33 7.21 5.33
CA GLN A 86 -11.94 8.11 4.25
C GLN A 86 -11.81 9.53 4.78
N VAL A 87 -10.58 10.01 4.88
CA VAL A 87 -10.29 11.36 5.36
C VAL A 87 -9.81 12.25 4.22
N PRO A 88 -10.15 13.55 4.20
CA PRO A 88 -9.59 14.48 3.24
C PRO A 88 -8.07 14.55 3.33
N MET A 89 -7.40 14.51 2.18
CA MET A 89 -5.96 14.70 2.11
C MET A 89 -5.60 16.14 2.47
N ILE A 90 -4.80 16.32 3.52
CA ILE A 90 -4.23 17.62 3.87
C ILE A 90 -3.04 17.89 2.94
N LYS A 91 -3.04 19.05 2.28
CA LYS A 91 -1.94 19.49 1.42
C LYS A 91 -0.75 19.98 2.25
N LYS A 92 0.41 20.16 1.60
CA LYS A 92 1.62 20.68 2.25
C LYS A 92 1.44 22.07 2.87
N ASP A 93 0.50 22.86 2.36
CA ASP A 93 0.14 24.20 2.85
C ASP A 93 -0.89 24.18 4.00
N GLY A 94 -1.28 22.99 4.49
CA GLY A 94 -2.30 22.83 5.54
C GLY A 94 -3.74 22.91 5.04
N THR A 95 -3.98 23.21 3.75
CA THR A 95 -5.34 23.28 3.21
C THR A 95 -5.93 21.88 2.98
N VAL A 96 -7.26 21.77 3.16
CA VAL A 96 -8.00 20.53 2.91
C VAL A 96 -8.14 20.31 1.41
N GLY A 97 -7.67 19.14 0.94
CA GLY A 97 -7.82 18.71 -0.45
C GLY A 97 -9.16 18.01 -0.71
N LYS A 98 -9.60 18.02 -1.97
CA LYS A 98 -10.81 17.28 -2.42
C LYS A 98 -10.62 15.77 -2.49
N LYS A 99 -9.37 15.30 -2.52
CA LYS A 99 -9.05 13.87 -2.61
C LYS A 99 -9.15 13.24 -1.23
N LEU A 100 -9.91 12.15 -1.12
CA LEU A 100 -9.97 11.33 0.08
C LEU A 100 -8.85 10.29 0.08
N ILE A 101 -8.38 9.93 1.27
CA ILE A 101 -7.41 8.86 1.51
C ILE A 101 -7.93 7.92 2.59
N ASP A 102 -7.62 6.64 2.43
CA ASP A 102 -7.94 5.63 3.43
C ASP A 102 -6.96 5.76 4.61
N LYS A 103 -7.51 6.00 5.80
CA LYS A 103 -6.80 5.99 7.08
C LYS A 103 -7.22 4.74 7.82
N VAL A 104 -6.28 3.82 8.04
CA VAL A 104 -6.51 2.62 8.85
C VAL A 104 -6.89 3.03 10.27
N VAL A 105 -8.01 2.51 10.74
CA VAL A 105 -8.47 2.62 12.13
C VAL A 105 -8.05 1.37 12.90
N LYS A 106 -8.28 0.19 12.31
CA LYS A 106 -8.00 -1.08 12.97
C LYS A 106 -7.71 -2.18 11.95
N VAL A 107 -6.86 -3.14 12.35
CA VAL A 107 -6.63 -4.38 11.63
C VAL A 107 -6.94 -5.53 12.60
N ILE A 108 -7.84 -6.43 12.22
CA ILE A 108 -8.34 -7.50 13.08
C ILE A 108 -8.11 -8.84 12.39
N PRO A 109 -7.48 -9.83 13.04
CA PRO A 109 -7.42 -11.20 12.52
C PRO A 109 -8.84 -11.73 12.30
N TYR A 110 -9.10 -12.23 11.09
CA TYR A 110 -10.34 -12.91 10.78
C TYR A 110 -10.23 -14.38 11.19
N LYS A 111 -11.01 -14.79 12.18
CA LYS A 111 -11.14 -16.20 12.55
C LYS A 111 -12.34 -16.75 11.80
N MET A 112 -12.09 -17.71 10.89
CA MET A 112 -13.19 -18.51 10.35
C MET A 112 -13.68 -19.43 11.46
N GLU A 113 -14.94 -19.27 11.85
CA GLU A 113 -15.64 -20.33 12.59
C GLU A 113 -15.91 -21.45 11.58
N ILE A 114 -15.27 -22.60 11.81
CA ILE A 114 -15.46 -23.84 11.02
C ILE A 114 -16.57 -24.64 11.67
#